data_AF-A0A7Z0Q0X7-F1
#
_entry.id   AF-A0A7Z0Q0X7-F1
#
_cell.length_a   1.000
_cell.length_b   1.000
_cell.length_c   1.000
_cell.angle_alpha   90.00
_cell.angle_beta   90.00
_cell.angle_gamma   90.00
#
_symmetry.space_group_name_H-M   'P 1'
#
loop_
_entity.id
_entity.type
_entity.pdbx_description
1 polymer ?
#
loop_
_entity_poly.entity_id
_entity_poly.type
_entity_poly.pdbx_seq_one_letter_code
_entity_poly.pdbx_strand_id
1 'polypeptide(L)'
;MSEKVPVCCPACRREHVYRVPAFPCACGTPVAPALDVSGEPVQLTRRVWHESWVTVHCPRCSLPTQWPWPELGCPCGVVLRLPVLTAEGTTGPSAGRPAFQPVTIRTPLDAVSAAALYLRWLGHPDVRRADQR
;
A
#
# COMPACT_ATOMS: atom_id res chain seq x y z
N MET A 1 8.31 22.94 4.30
CA MET A 1 9.68 22.47 4.00
C MET A 1 9.67 20.97 4.10
N SER A 2 10.17 20.25 3.09
CA SER A 2 10.24 18.79 3.16
C SER A 2 11.30 18.36 4.17
N GLU A 3 10.91 17.52 5.11
CA GLU A 3 11.79 16.96 6.13
C GLU A 3 12.92 16.14 5.48
N LYS A 4 14.14 16.31 5.99
CA LYS A 4 15.33 15.56 5.58
C LYS A 4 15.59 14.50 6.63
N VAL A 5 15.55 13.24 6.23
CA VAL A 5 15.74 12.10 7.13
C VAL A 5 17.01 11.35 6.75
N PRO A 6 17.96 11.11 7.68
CA PRO A 6 19.11 10.26 7.43
C PRO A 6 18.66 8.79 7.28
N VAL A 7 19.20 8.09 6.29
CA VAL A 7 18.85 6.70 5.98
C VAL A 7 20.12 5.91 5.71
N CYS A 8 20.36 4.87 6.50
CA CYS A 8 21.48 3.96 6.31
C CYS A 8 21.05 2.76 5.45
N CYS A 9 21.80 2.45 4.40
CA CYS A 9 21.55 1.26 3.60
C CYS A 9 21.93 -0.01 4.38
N PRO A 10 21.04 -0.99 4.60
CA PRO A 10 21.40 -2.24 5.29
C PRO A 10 22.39 -3.10 4.49
N ALA A 11 22.39 -3.00 3.16
CA ALA A 11 23.26 -3.81 2.29
C ALA A 11 24.71 -3.30 2.22
N CYS A 12 24.93 -1.98 2.16
CA CYS A 12 26.28 -1.40 1.98
C CYS A 12 26.69 -0.39 3.06
N ARG A 13 25.83 -0.14 4.05
CA ARG A 13 26.03 0.77 5.19
C ARG A 13 26.29 2.24 4.82
N ARG A 14 26.10 2.62 3.55
CA ARG A 14 26.19 4.02 3.11
C ARG A 14 25.01 4.83 3.66
N GLU A 15 25.31 6.04 4.13
CA GLU A 15 24.32 7.00 4.60
C GLU A 15 23.79 7.85 3.44
N HIS A 16 22.49 8.10 3.48
CA HIS A 16 21.77 8.93 2.53
C HIS A 16 20.89 9.94 3.24
N VAL A 17 20.58 11.04 2.55
CA VAL A 17 19.57 12.00 3.00
C VAL A 17 18.34 11.85 2.12
N TYR A 18 17.25 11.35 2.68
CA TYR A 18 15.97 11.26 1.99
C TYR A 18 15.12 12.49 2.27
N ARG A 19 14.45 13.01 1.23
CA ARG A 19 13.50 14.12 1.34
C ARG A 19 12.10 13.57 1.09
N VAL A 20 11.26 13.61 2.11
CA VAL A 20 9.89 13.09 1.99
C VAL A 20 9.07 14.00 1.05
N PRO A 21 8.51 13.48 -0.04
CA PRO A 21 7.62 14.24 -0.90
C PRO A 21 6.29 14.51 -0.19
N ALA A 22 5.78 15.73 -0.33
CA ALA A 22 4.43 16.09 0.11
C ALA A 22 3.53 16.18 -1.12
N PHE A 23 2.32 15.63 -1.01
CA PHE A 23 1.33 15.60 -2.07
C PHE A 23 0.04 16.31 -1.66
N PRO A 24 -0.71 16.91 -2.61
CA PRO A 24 -1.90 17.68 -2.28
C PRO A 24 -3.06 16.77 -1.87
N CYS A 25 -3.61 16.97 -0.68
CA CYS A 25 -4.91 16.42 -0.32
C CYS A 25 -6.04 17.15 -1.09
N ALA A 26 -7.19 16.51 -1.26
CA ALA A 26 -8.38 17.12 -1.86
C ALA A 26 -8.83 18.43 -1.18
N CYS A 27 -8.53 18.61 0.12
CA CYS A 27 -8.79 19.86 0.84
C CYS A 27 -7.75 20.97 0.61
N GLY A 28 -6.74 20.73 -0.23
CA GLY A 28 -5.64 21.64 -0.56
C GLY A 28 -4.45 21.60 0.40
N THR A 29 -4.55 20.88 1.53
CA THR A 29 -3.43 20.75 2.47
C THR A 29 -2.38 19.77 1.91
N PRO A 30 -1.08 20.14 1.88
CA PRO A 30 -0.02 19.20 1.53
C PRO A 30 0.14 18.15 2.64
N VAL A 31 0.19 16.87 2.26
CA VAL A 31 0.29 15.71 3.14
C VAL A 31 1.53 14.93 2.79
N ALA A 32 2.33 14.57 3.79
CA ALA A 32 3.49 13.70 3.65
C ALA A 32 3.36 12.55 4.66
N PRO A 33 3.75 11.31 4.28
CA PRO A 33 3.85 10.21 5.24
C PRO A 33 4.91 10.54 6.29
N ALA A 34 4.59 10.34 7.57
CA ALA A 34 5.59 10.43 8.63
C ALA A 34 6.50 9.20 8.56
N LEU A 35 7.81 9.41 8.48
CA LEU A 35 8.77 8.31 8.50
C LEU A 35 9.04 7.87 9.94
N ASP A 36 9.23 6.56 10.14
CA ASP A 36 9.76 6.03 11.39
C ASP A 36 11.29 6.09 11.33
N VAL A 37 11.88 7.10 11.98
CA VAL A 37 13.34 7.29 11.99
C VAL A 37 14.09 6.21 12.77
N SER A 38 13.41 5.49 13.65
CA SER A 38 13.97 4.35 14.40
C SER A 38 13.86 3.03 13.64
N GLY A 39 12.93 2.95 12.68
CA GLY A 39 12.69 1.75 11.89
C GLY A 39 13.84 1.46 10.91
N GLU A 40 14.09 0.18 10.66
CA GLU A 40 15.08 -0.24 9.67
C GLU A 40 14.50 -0.17 8.23
N PRO A 41 15.19 0.48 7.28
CA PRO A 41 14.81 0.46 5.87
C PRO A 41 14.88 -0.96 5.29
N VAL A 42 13.81 -1.40 4.62
CA VAL A 42 13.73 -2.75 4.06
C VAL A 42 14.16 -2.75 2.59
N GLN A 43 14.98 -3.71 2.19
CA GLN A 43 15.30 -3.90 0.78
C GLN A 43 14.08 -4.39 0.00
N LEU A 44 13.68 -3.63 -1.02
CA LEU A 44 12.59 -3.99 -1.92
C LEU A 44 13.11 -4.95 -3.00
N THR A 45 12.86 -6.25 -2.83
CA THR A 45 13.22 -7.29 -3.80
C THR A 45 12.13 -7.51 -4.85
N ARG A 46 10.86 -7.23 -4.51
CA ARG A 46 9.70 -7.37 -5.39
C ARG A 46 8.79 -6.16 -5.26
N ARG A 47 8.21 -5.74 -6.38
CA ARG A 47 7.11 -4.77 -6.41
C ARG A 47 5.80 -5.46 -6.69
N VAL A 48 4.84 -5.25 -5.80
CA VAL A 48 3.44 -5.61 -6.01
C VAL A 48 2.61 -4.34 -5.91
N TRP A 49 1.67 -4.15 -6.83
CA TRP A 49 0.91 -2.90 -6.95
C TRP A 49 0.21 -2.51 -5.65
N HIS A 50 -0.49 -3.44 -5.01
CA HIS A 50 -1.24 -3.14 -3.78
C HIS A 50 -0.34 -2.83 -2.58
N GLU A 51 0.90 -3.31 -2.56
CA GLU A 51 1.91 -3.04 -1.52
C GLU A 51 2.70 -1.75 -1.80
N SER A 52 2.40 -1.05 -2.90
CA SER A 52 3.15 0.16 -3.30
C SER A 52 2.60 1.45 -2.72
N TRP A 53 1.56 1.36 -1.89
CA TRP A 53 0.82 2.50 -1.36
C TRP A 53 0.85 2.50 0.16
N VAL A 54 0.98 3.69 0.75
CA VAL A 54 0.80 3.96 2.18
C VAL A 54 -0.45 4.82 2.37
N THR A 55 -1.25 4.49 3.39
CA THR A 55 -2.38 5.32 3.81
C THR A 55 -1.93 6.37 4.81
N VAL A 56 -2.18 7.64 4.49
CA VAL A 56 -1.87 8.78 5.36
C VAL A 56 -3.15 9.58 5.61
N HIS A 57 -3.38 9.96 6.85
CA HIS A 57 -4.51 10.83 7.22
C HIS A 57 -4.12 12.29 7.05
N CYS A 58 -5.00 13.08 6.41
CA CYS A 58 -4.78 14.51 6.31
C CYS A 58 -4.85 15.15 7.72
N PRO A 59 -3.87 15.98 8.13
CA PRO A 59 -3.91 16.63 9.44
C PRO A 59 -5.03 17.69 9.55
N ARG A 60 -5.65 18.09 8.43
CA ARG A 60 -6.73 19.08 8.39
C ARG A 60 -8.11 18.46 8.31
N CYS A 61 -8.36 17.62 7.31
CA CYS A 61 -9.69 17.06 7.05
C CYS A 61 -9.83 15.59 7.46
N SER A 62 -8.77 14.99 8.04
CA SER A 62 -8.72 13.61 8.52
C SER A 62 -9.10 12.51 7.51
N LEU A 63 -9.33 12.86 6.24
CA LEU A 63 -9.59 11.88 5.20
C LEU A 63 -8.36 10.99 4.97
N PRO A 64 -8.54 9.66 4.89
CA PRO A 64 -7.47 8.76 4.49
C PRO A 64 -7.15 8.99 3.01
N THR A 65 -5.87 9.14 2.71
CA THR A 65 -5.35 9.31 1.34
C THR A 65 -4.28 8.27 1.08
N GLN A 66 -4.22 7.74 -0.15
CA GLN A 66 -3.21 6.76 -0.55
C GLN A 66 -2.12 7.45 -1.36
N TRP A 67 -0.87 7.27 -0.94
CA TRP A 67 0.30 7.83 -1.62
C TRP A 67 1.35 6.74 -1.86
N PRO A 68 2.23 6.90 -2.87
CA PRO A 68 3.30 5.95 -3.10
C PRO A 68 4.18 5.80 -1.85
N TRP A 69 4.57 4.58 -1.53
CA TRP A 69 5.47 4.33 -0.41
C TRP A 69 6.82 5.05 -0.63
N PRO A 70 7.38 5.73 0.39
CA PRO A 70 8.70 6.34 0.32
C PRO A 70 9.81 5.33 0.01
N GLU A 71 10.53 5.56 -1.08
CA GLU A 71 11.57 4.66 -1.56
C GLU A 71 12.85 5.42 -1.95
N LEU A 72 14.00 4.80 -1.68
CA LEU A 72 15.33 5.35 -1.95
C LEU A 72 16.17 4.34 -2.75
N GLY A 73 16.65 4.76 -3.92
CA GLY A 73 17.66 4.00 -4.67
C GLY A 73 19.05 4.24 -4.10
N CYS A 74 19.73 3.18 -3.67
CA CYS A 74 21.13 3.24 -3.26
C CYS A 74 22.06 2.94 -4.46
N PRO A 75 23.19 3.66 -4.64
CA PRO A 75 24.15 3.38 -5.71
C PRO A 75 24.77 1.98 -5.68
N CYS A 76 24.62 1.21 -4.59
CA CYS A 76 25.05 -0.20 -4.56
C CYS A 76 24.11 -1.15 -5.33
N GLY A 77 22.98 -0.65 -5.86
CA GLY A 77 22.05 -1.39 -6.70
C GLY A 77 20.76 -1.84 -6.01
N VAL A 78 20.58 -1.56 -4.72
CA VAL A 78 19.34 -1.89 -3.99
C VAL A 78 18.38 -0.71 -3.94
N VAL A 79 17.08 -1.00 -3.93
CA VAL A 79 16.03 -0.04 -3.60
C VAL A 79 15.56 -0.30 -2.17
N LEU A 80 15.56 0.74 -1.35
CA LEU A 80 15.11 0.69 0.03
C LEU A 80 13.70 1.25 0.12
N ARG A 81 12.84 0.56 0.87
CA ARG A 81 11.54 1.05 1.29
C ARG A 81 11.68 1.58 2.71
N LEU A 82 11.36 2.85 2.91
CA LEU A 82 11.54 3.51 4.20
C LEU A 82 10.33 3.22 5.10
N PRO A 83 10.53 2.90 6.38
CA PRO A 83 9.44 2.65 7.30
C PRO A 83 8.66 3.94 7.56
N VAL A 84 7.34 3.80 7.62
CA VAL A 84 6.38 4.90 7.84
C VAL A 84 5.66 4.65 9.15
N LEU A 85 5.45 5.70 9.94
CA LEU A 85 4.61 5.65 11.13
C LEU A 85 3.16 5.50 10.65
N THR A 86 2.68 4.26 10.59
CA THR A 86 1.25 4.00 10.41
C THR A 86 0.57 4.21 11.76
N ALA A 87 -0.41 5.12 11.82
CA ALA A 87 -1.38 5.10 12.91
C ALA A 87 -2.04 3.71 12.87
N GLU A 88 -1.78 2.91 13.89
CA GLU A 88 -2.07 1.49 13.91
C GLU A 88 -3.54 1.22 13.56
N GLY A 89 -3.74 0.60 12.40
CA GLY A 89 -5.02 0.07 11.96
C GLY A 89 -4.74 -1.30 11.38
N THR A 90 -4.83 -2.31 12.23
CA THR A 90 -4.75 -3.74 11.92
C THR A 90 -5.16 -4.07 10.50
N THR A 91 -4.20 -4.38 9.64
CA THR A 91 -4.41 -5.33 8.53
C THR A 91 -3.57 -6.58 8.80
N GLY A 92 -3.71 -7.11 10.02
CA GLY A 92 -3.49 -8.53 10.24
C GLY A 92 -4.44 -9.32 9.33
N PRO A 93 -4.06 -10.54 8.89
CA PRO A 93 -4.88 -11.34 8.00
C PRO A 93 -6.27 -11.46 8.61
N SER A 94 -7.29 -11.10 7.82
CA SER A 94 -8.72 -11.15 8.13
C SER A 94 -9.08 -12.40 8.94
N ALA A 95 -9.01 -12.30 10.27
CA ALA A 95 -9.50 -13.32 11.17
C ALA A 95 -11.03 -13.38 11.00
N GLY A 96 -11.52 -14.47 10.41
CA GLY A 96 -12.96 -14.72 10.25
C GLY A 96 -13.46 -14.87 8.83
N ARG A 97 -12.59 -14.95 7.80
CA ARG A 97 -13.09 -15.26 6.45
C ARG A 97 -13.24 -16.77 6.26
N PRO A 98 -14.45 -17.28 5.95
CA PRO A 98 -14.66 -18.70 5.70
C PRO A 98 -13.85 -19.16 4.47
N ALA A 99 -13.53 -20.46 4.39
CA ALA A 99 -12.85 -21.01 3.23
C ALA A 99 -13.64 -20.71 1.93
N PHE A 100 -12.93 -20.23 0.89
CA PHE A 100 -13.55 -19.96 -0.40
C PHE A 100 -14.12 -21.25 -1.01
N GLN A 101 -15.36 -21.19 -1.50
CA GLN A 101 -16.03 -22.30 -2.17
C GLN A 101 -16.05 -22.04 -3.69
N PRO A 102 -15.10 -22.60 -4.46
CA PRO A 102 -15.02 -22.38 -5.90
C PRO A 102 -16.18 -23.06 -6.64
N VAL A 103 -16.63 -22.44 -7.72
CA VAL A 103 -17.52 -23.09 -8.71
C VAL A 103 -16.68 -23.76 -9.80
N THR A 104 -17.14 -24.90 -10.31
CA THR A 104 -16.48 -25.56 -11.45
C THR A 104 -16.65 -24.70 -12.70
N ILE A 105 -15.55 -24.42 -13.40
CA ILE A 105 -15.57 -23.61 -14.63
C ILE A 105 -15.69 -24.55 -15.83
N ARG A 106 -16.84 -24.53 -16.51
CA ARG A 106 -17.08 -25.28 -17.75
C ARG A 106 -17.40 -24.36 -18.93
N THR A 107 -17.79 -23.12 -18.65
CA THR A 107 -18.20 -22.12 -19.63
C THR A 107 -17.60 -20.74 -19.30
N PRO A 108 -17.60 -19.79 -20.27
CA PRO A 108 -17.23 -18.40 -20.00
C PRO A 108 -18.09 -17.74 -18.91
N LEU A 109 -19.36 -18.10 -18.82
CA LEU A 109 -20.26 -17.59 -17.78
C LEU A 109 -19.85 -18.08 -16.38
N ASP A 110 -19.36 -19.32 -16.27
CA ASP A 110 -18.85 -19.87 -15.01
C ASP A 110 -17.59 -19.13 -14.56
N ALA A 111 -16.72 -18.74 -15.49
CA ALA A 111 -15.54 -17.94 -15.18
C ALA A 111 -15.91 -16.56 -14.60
N VAL A 112 -16.89 -15.89 -15.21
CA VAL A 112 -17.42 -14.61 -14.68
C VAL A 112 -18.11 -14.83 -13.32
N SER A 113 -18.78 -15.97 -13.14
CA SER A 113 -19.39 -16.35 -11.86
C SER A 113 -18.36 -16.54 -10.75
N ALA A 114 -17.29 -17.28 -11.05
CA ALA A 114 -16.19 -17.55 -10.14
C ALA A 114 -15.49 -16.25 -9.72
N ALA A 115 -15.20 -15.36 -10.69
CA ALA A 115 -14.60 -14.06 -10.41
C ALA A 115 -15.48 -13.19 -9.50
N ALA A 116 -16.78 -13.11 -9.78
CA ALA A 116 -17.71 -12.33 -8.96
C ALA A 116 -17.84 -12.89 -7.52
N LEU A 117 -17.87 -14.22 -7.37
CA LEU A 117 -17.89 -14.86 -6.05
C LEU A 117 -16.59 -14.61 -5.28
N TYR A 118 -15.45 -14.67 -5.96
CA TYR A 118 -14.15 -14.40 -5.38
C TYR A 118 -14.03 -12.95 -4.89
N LEU A 119 -14.47 -11.98 -5.69
CA LEU A 119 -14.45 -10.56 -5.32
C LEU A 119 -15.39 -10.24 -4.15
N ARG A 120 -16.59 -10.85 -4.10
CA ARG A 120 -17.47 -10.74 -2.94
C ARG A 120 -16.86 -11.35 -1.69
N TRP A 121 -16.26 -12.53 -1.83
CA TRP A 121 -15.49 -13.16 -0.75
C TRP A 121 -14.35 -12.25 -0.29
N LEU A 122 -13.71 -11.50 -1.21
CA LEU A 122 -12.70 -10.48 -0.92
C LEU A 122 -13.21 -9.25 -0.15
N GLY A 123 -14.51 -9.08 0.05
CA GLY A 123 -15.11 -7.94 0.74
C GLY A 123 -15.63 -6.85 -0.20
N HIS A 124 -15.85 -7.16 -1.48
CA HIS A 124 -16.47 -6.28 -2.45
C HIS A 124 -17.92 -6.72 -2.74
N PRO A 125 -18.88 -6.47 -1.82
CA PRO A 125 -20.25 -6.99 -1.93
C PRO A 125 -21.00 -6.44 -3.16
N ASP A 126 -20.67 -5.23 -3.59
CA ASP A 126 -21.38 -4.50 -4.64
C ASP A 126 -20.96 -4.88 -6.07
N VAL A 127 -20.06 -5.85 -6.23
CA VAL A 127 -19.63 -6.32 -7.56
C VAL A 127 -20.77 -7.10 -8.23
N ARG A 128 -21.32 -6.52 -9.30
CA ARG A 128 -22.35 -7.11 -10.16
C ARG A 128 -21.79 -7.37 -11.57
N ARG A 129 -22.43 -8.29 -12.30
CA ARG A 129 -22.09 -8.53 -13.71
C ARG A 129 -22.63 -7.36 -14.54
N ALA A 130 -21.85 -6.89 -15.50
CA ALA A 130 -22.23 -5.79 -16.38
C ALA A 130 -23.52 -6.08 -17.19
N ASP A 131 -23.80 -7.36 -17.45
CA ASP A 131 -24.98 -7.84 -18.19
C ASP A 131 -26.28 -7.85 -17.35
N GLN A 132 -26.18 -7.77 -16.02
CA GLN A 132 -27.33 -7.68 -15.11
C GLN A 132 -27.65 -6.22 -14.78
N ARG A 133 -28.22 -5.50 -15.74
CA ARG A 133 -28.68 -4.12 -15.57
C ARG A 133 -30.06 -4.05 -14.91
#